data_AF-A0A7Y4XKM0-F1
#
_entry.id   AF-A0A7Y4XKM0-F1
#
_cell.length_a   1.000
_cell.length_b   1.000
_cell.length_c   1.000
_cell.angle_alpha   90.00
_cell.angle_beta   90.00
_cell.angle_gamma   90.00
#
_symmetry.space_group_name_H-M   'P 1'
#
loop_
_entity.id
_entity.type
_entity.pdbx_description
1 polymer ?
#
loop_
_entity_poly.entity_id
_entity_poly.type
_entity_poly.pdbx_seq_one_letter_code
_entity_poly.pdbx_strand_id
1 'polypeptide(L)'
;MKRPNQNPEQIARDQIDDKLGEAGWVVQDKKAINFSSGTGIAVREYHTDVGPADYVLFVDRQAVGVIEAKPSEWGQNITTVEEQSGGYAAAKLKWVSNSQPLPFVYESTGVITRFTDGRDPKPRSREVFTFHRPETMAECVRRRML
;
A
#
# COMPACT_ATOMS: atom_id res chain seq x y z
N MET A 1 -10.43 7.51 20.80
CA MET A 1 -10.26 6.68 22.01
C MET A 1 -9.48 5.44 21.62
N LYS A 2 -8.34 5.15 22.27
CA LYS A 2 -7.57 3.92 22.05
C LYS A 2 -8.42 2.72 22.52
N ARG A 3 -8.68 1.71 21.68
CA ARG A 3 -9.40 0.51 22.14
C ARG A 3 -8.46 -0.32 23.04
N PRO A 4 -8.95 -0.91 24.14
CA PRO A 4 -8.10 -1.40 25.23
C PRO A 4 -7.18 -2.61 24.94
N ASN A 5 -7.07 -3.11 23.70
CA ASN A 5 -6.22 -4.26 23.33
C ASN A 5 -5.55 -4.09 21.95
N GLN A 6 -5.21 -2.85 21.56
CA GLN A 6 -4.56 -2.62 20.26
C GLN A 6 -3.03 -2.67 20.39
N ASN A 7 -2.39 -3.53 19.60
CA ASN A 7 -0.94 -3.47 19.41
C ASN A 7 -0.55 -2.24 18.56
N PRO A 8 0.72 -1.80 18.59
CA PRO A 8 1.19 -0.66 17.80
C PRO A 8 0.83 -0.75 16.31
N GLU A 9 0.88 -1.95 15.73
CA GLU A 9 0.56 -2.21 14.33
C GLU A 9 -0.93 -2.02 14.02
N GLN A 10 -1.83 -2.37 14.93
CA GLN A 10 -3.28 -2.14 14.78
C GLN A 10 -3.63 -0.66 14.86
N ILE A 11 -2.93 0.11 15.69
CA ILE A 11 -3.11 1.57 15.76
C ILE A 11 -2.65 2.21 14.45
N ALA A 12 -1.51 1.76 13.92
CA ALA A 12 -1.03 2.20 12.61
C ALA A 12 -2.05 1.88 11.51
N ARG A 13 -2.61 0.66 11.49
CA ARG A 13 -3.64 0.26 10.52
C ARG A 13 -4.94 1.08 10.64
N ASP A 14 -5.43 1.36 11.85
CA ASP A 14 -6.60 2.24 12.04
C ASP A 14 -6.33 3.63 11.42
N GLN A 15 -5.14 4.21 11.63
CA GLN A 15 -4.77 5.51 11.03
C GLN A 15 -4.59 5.44 9.51
N ILE A 16 -4.05 4.34 9.00
CA ILE A 16 -3.90 4.11 7.56
C ILE A 16 -5.28 4.01 6.90
N ASP A 17 -6.23 3.30 7.51
CA ASP A 17 -7.60 3.17 7.02
C ASP A 17 -8.27 4.54 6.90
N ASP A 18 -8.14 5.39 7.93
CA ASP A 18 -8.71 6.75 7.93
C ASP A 18 -8.09 7.59 6.79
N LYS A 19 -6.76 7.60 6.68
CA LYS A 19 -6.05 8.34 5.62
C LYS A 19 -6.37 7.84 4.21
N LEU A 20 -6.54 6.54 4.04
CA LEU A 20 -6.99 5.95 2.78
C LEU A 20 -8.40 6.41 2.42
N GLY A 21 -9.32 6.38 3.40
CA GLY A 21 -10.68 6.90 3.23
C GLY A 21 -10.70 8.37 2.84
N GLU A 22 -9.92 9.22 3.53
CA GLU A 22 -9.76 10.64 3.21
C GLU A 22 -9.19 10.87 1.79
N ALA A 23 -8.26 10.02 1.35
CA ALA A 23 -7.72 10.03 -0.01
C ALA A 23 -8.67 9.47 -1.07
N GLY A 24 -9.86 8.98 -0.68
CA GLY A 24 -10.90 8.49 -1.58
C GLY A 24 -10.84 7.00 -1.89
N TRP A 25 -10.06 6.22 -1.14
CA TRP A 25 -10.02 4.76 -1.27
C TRP A 25 -11.16 4.11 -0.51
N VAL A 26 -11.77 3.09 -1.11
CA VAL A 26 -12.71 2.22 -0.39
C VAL A 26 -11.93 1.09 0.27
N VAL A 27 -11.79 1.15 1.59
CA VAL A 27 -11.02 0.15 2.35
C VAL A 27 -11.90 -1.06 2.69
N GLN A 28 -11.47 -2.26 2.28
CA GLN A 28 -12.25 -3.50 2.39
C GLN A 28 -11.45 -4.62 3.06
N ASP A 29 -12.15 -5.58 3.66
CA ASP A 29 -11.57 -6.83 4.15
C ASP A 29 -11.48 -7.86 3.01
N LYS A 30 -10.44 -8.69 3.00
CA LYS A 30 -10.24 -9.74 1.98
C LYS A 30 -11.40 -10.73 1.84
N LYS A 31 -12.23 -10.91 2.89
CA LYS A 31 -13.38 -11.82 2.89
C LYS A 31 -14.62 -11.24 2.21
N ALA A 32 -14.64 -9.93 1.93
CA ALA A 32 -15.82 -9.23 1.43
C ALA A 32 -15.45 -8.20 0.36
N ILE A 33 -14.66 -8.63 -0.64
CA ILE A 33 -14.19 -7.74 -1.70
C ILE A 33 -15.32 -7.46 -2.70
N ASN A 34 -15.62 -6.18 -2.90
CA ASN A 34 -16.47 -5.68 -3.96
C ASN A 34 -15.73 -4.61 -4.77
N PHE A 35 -15.16 -5.02 -5.90
CA PHE A 35 -14.45 -4.17 -6.87
C PHE A 35 -15.34 -3.16 -7.61
N SER A 36 -16.66 -3.19 -7.40
CA SER A 36 -17.58 -2.20 -7.98
C SER A 36 -17.89 -1.06 -7.02
N SER A 37 -17.31 -1.05 -5.82
CA SER A 37 -17.63 -0.05 -4.78
C SER A 37 -17.00 1.33 -5.03
N GLY A 38 -16.11 1.46 -6.01
CA GLY A 38 -15.45 2.72 -6.36
C GLY A 38 -14.27 2.50 -7.32
N THR A 39 -13.67 3.61 -7.76
CA THR A 39 -12.50 3.61 -8.66
C THR A 39 -11.27 2.98 -8.00
N GLY A 40 -11.06 3.28 -6.71
CA GLY A 40 -9.94 2.76 -5.91
C GLY A 40 -10.40 1.93 -4.73
N ILE A 41 -9.88 0.70 -4.64
CA ILE A 41 -10.15 -0.23 -3.55
C ILE A 41 -8.83 -0.56 -2.83
N ALA A 42 -8.80 -0.43 -1.51
CA ALA A 42 -7.68 -0.90 -0.69
C ALA A 42 -8.12 -2.15 0.09
N VAL A 43 -7.51 -3.30 -0.19
CA VAL A 43 -7.90 -4.57 0.45
C VAL A 43 -6.88 -4.95 1.52
N ARG A 44 -7.33 -5.12 2.76
CA ARG A 44 -6.51 -5.51 3.91
C ARG A 44 -6.06 -6.98 3.86
N GLU A 45 -4.87 -7.27 4.38
CA GLU A 45 -4.30 -8.61 4.62
C GLU A 45 -4.32 -9.55 3.40
N TYR A 46 -4.00 -9.03 2.23
CA TYR A 46 -4.07 -9.78 0.98
C TYR A 46 -2.86 -10.70 0.83
N HIS A 47 -3.08 -11.97 0.46
CA HIS A 47 -1.98 -12.94 0.34
C HIS A 47 -1.16 -12.72 -0.93
N THR A 48 0.17 -12.71 -0.82
CA THR A 48 1.12 -12.67 -1.95
C THR A 48 2.01 -13.92 -1.99
N ASP A 49 2.81 -14.09 -3.05
CA ASP A 49 3.71 -15.25 -3.18
C ASP A 49 4.83 -15.27 -2.13
N VAL A 50 5.20 -14.10 -1.62
CA VAL A 50 6.28 -13.94 -0.63
C VAL A 50 5.78 -13.79 0.81
N GLY A 51 4.47 -13.65 1.01
CA GLY A 51 3.85 -13.40 2.31
C GLY A 51 2.58 -12.55 2.20
N PRO A 52 1.80 -12.37 3.27
CA PRO A 52 0.68 -11.43 3.26
C PRO A 52 1.19 -9.99 3.17
N ALA A 53 0.61 -9.19 2.27
CA ALA A 53 0.74 -7.73 2.29
C ALA A 53 -0.32 -7.15 3.23
N ASP A 54 0.01 -6.08 3.95
CA ASP A 54 -0.95 -5.41 4.82
C ASP A 54 -2.12 -4.82 4.03
N TYR A 55 -1.83 -4.22 2.88
CA TYR A 55 -2.84 -3.78 1.92
C TYR A 55 -2.41 -4.02 0.48
N VAL A 56 -3.37 -4.36 -0.38
CA VAL A 56 -3.22 -4.28 -1.84
C VAL A 56 -4.16 -3.22 -2.38
N LEU A 57 -3.60 -2.32 -3.20
CA LEU A 57 -4.31 -1.24 -3.86
C LEU A 57 -4.76 -1.67 -5.25
N PHE A 58 -6.05 -1.51 -5.52
CA PHE A 58 -6.65 -1.77 -6.81
C PHE A 58 -7.23 -0.48 -7.40
N VAL A 59 -6.95 -0.23 -8.66
CA VAL A 59 -7.56 0.86 -9.46
C VAL A 59 -8.15 0.23 -10.70
N ASP A 60 -9.40 0.55 -11.03
CA ASP A 60 -10.11 -0.04 -12.17
C ASP A 60 -10.03 -1.59 -12.17
N ARG A 61 -10.13 -2.18 -10.97
CA ARG A 61 -10.04 -3.63 -10.71
C ARG A 61 -8.67 -4.27 -11.01
N GLN A 62 -7.65 -3.47 -11.31
CA GLN A 62 -6.28 -3.93 -11.50
C GLN A 62 -5.46 -3.62 -10.25
N ALA A 63 -4.66 -4.58 -9.78
CA ALA A 63 -3.74 -4.32 -8.69
C ALA A 63 -2.61 -3.40 -9.16
N VAL A 64 -2.38 -2.31 -8.43
CA VAL A 64 -1.40 -1.27 -8.80
C VAL A 64 -0.29 -1.11 -7.78
N GLY A 65 -0.52 -1.49 -6.51
CA GLY A 65 0.47 -1.31 -5.47
C GLY A 65 0.13 -2.01 -4.16
N VAL A 66 1.06 -1.91 -3.21
CA VAL A 66 0.92 -2.43 -1.85
C VAL A 66 1.19 -1.34 -0.82
N ILE A 67 0.68 -1.55 0.39
CA ILE A 67 1.05 -0.78 1.57
C ILE A 67 1.54 -1.77 2.62
N GLU A 68 2.72 -1.52 3.17
CA GLU A 68 3.27 -2.21 4.33
C GLU A 68 3.07 -1.32 5.57
N ALA A 69 2.32 -1.81 6.54
CA ALA A 69 2.08 -1.12 7.80
C ALA A 69 3.22 -1.42 8.77
N LYS A 70 3.79 -0.37 9.37
CA LYS A 70 4.88 -0.48 10.34
C LYS A 70 4.45 0.06 11.70
N PRO A 71 5.06 -0.41 12.80
CA PRO A 71 4.80 0.16 14.13
C PRO A 71 5.11 1.66 14.17
N SER A 72 4.30 2.43 14.91
CA SER A 72 4.50 3.88 15.05
C SER A 72 5.90 4.27 15.53
N GLU A 73 6.53 3.41 16.32
CA GLU A 73 7.83 3.61 16.95
C GLU A 73 8.99 3.65 15.94
N TRP A 74 8.79 3.09 14.74
CA TRP A 74 9.81 3.13 13.69
C TRP A 74 10.08 4.55 13.20
N GLY A 75 9.09 5.45 13.27
CA GLY A 75 9.26 6.86 12.94
C GLY A 75 9.98 7.08 11.59
N GLN A 76 11.06 7.88 11.62
CA GLN A 76 11.91 8.14 10.45
C GLN A 76 12.85 6.97 10.07
N ASN A 77 13.01 5.97 10.95
CA ASN A 77 13.76 4.75 10.64
C ASN A 77 12.95 3.73 9.83
N ILE A 78 11.77 4.13 9.32
CA ILE A 78 10.88 3.26 8.54
C ILE A 78 11.59 2.59 7.36
N THR A 79 12.55 3.27 6.73
CA THR A 79 13.33 2.76 5.58
C THR A 79 14.57 1.96 5.97
N THR A 80 15.04 2.02 7.23
CA THR A 80 16.33 1.43 7.63
C THR A 80 16.30 -0.10 7.59
N VAL A 81 15.11 -0.70 7.66
CA VAL A 81 14.93 -2.16 7.56
C VAL A 81 14.62 -2.62 6.12
N GLU A 82 14.20 -1.71 5.23
CA GLU A 82 13.96 -2.00 3.80
C GLU A 82 15.25 -2.28 3.03
N GLU A 83 16.36 -1.61 3.38
CA GLU A 83 17.65 -1.84 2.71
C GLU A 83 18.16 -3.29 2.90
N GLN A 84 17.62 -4.02 3.89
CA GLN A 84 17.87 -5.45 4.09
C GLN A 84 16.77 -6.38 3.51
N SER A 85 15.63 -5.87 3.05
CA SER A 85 14.43 -6.68 2.78
C SER A 85 13.78 -6.42 1.42
N GLY A 86 14.55 -6.01 0.39
CA GLY A 86 14.13 -5.68 -0.99
C GLY A 86 13.33 -6.72 -1.81
N GLY A 87 12.65 -7.67 -1.17
CA GLY A 87 11.82 -8.69 -1.80
C GLY A 87 10.45 -8.23 -2.28
N TYR A 88 9.86 -7.14 -1.74
CA TYR A 88 8.47 -6.77 -2.08
C TYR A 88 8.31 -6.09 -3.45
N ALA A 89 9.26 -5.26 -3.88
CA ALA A 89 9.25 -4.68 -5.23
C ALA A 89 9.32 -5.76 -6.34
N ALA A 90 9.81 -6.96 -6.02
CA ALA A 90 9.88 -8.11 -6.91
C ALA A 90 8.79 -9.17 -6.63
N ALA A 91 7.97 -8.98 -5.59
CA ALA A 91 6.97 -9.95 -5.17
C ALA A 91 5.81 -10.02 -6.16
N LYS A 92 5.41 -11.25 -6.51
CA LYS A 92 4.19 -11.52 -7.28
C LYS A 92 3.00 -11.64 -6.32
N LEU A 93 1.86 -11.06 -6.69
CA LEU A 93 0.61 -11.26 -5.95
C LEU A 93 0.04 -12.65 -6.24
N LYS A 94 -0.24 -13.44 -5.20
CA LYS A 94 -1.08 -14.64 -5.35
C LYS A 94 -2.50 -14.19 -5.69
N TRP A 95 -3.17 -14.89 -6.60
CA TRP A 95 -4.58 -14.68 -6.98
C TRP A 95 -4.91 -13.46 -7.87
N VAL A 96 -3.96 -12.57 -8.12
CA VAL A 96 -4.09 -11.56 -9.17
C VAL A 96 -3.27 -12.01 -10.36
N SER A 97 -3.88 -12.13 -11.54
CA SER A 97 -3.17 -12.37 -12.79
C SER A 97 -2.44 -11.10 -13.23
N ASN A 98 -1.45 -10.67 -12.45
CA ASN A 98 -0.52 -9.64 -12.89
C ASN A 98 0.82 -10.32 -13.24
N SER A 99 1.11 -10.37 -14.53
CA SER A 99 2.38 -10.91 -15.04
C SER A 99 3.56 -9.95 -14.82
N GLN A 100 3.28 -8.73 -14.33
CA GLN A 100 4.26 -7.70 -13.99
C GLN A 100 4.26 -7.43 -12.48
N PRO A 101 5.42 -7.11 -11.88
CA PRO A 101 5.50 -6.69 -10.48
C PRO A 101 4.67 -5.41 -10.27
N LEU A 102 4.13 -5.26 -9.06
CA LEU A 102 3.39 -4.05 -8.71
C LEU A 102 4.34 -2.86 -8.63
N PRO A 103 4.11 -1.78 -9.39
CA PRO A 103 5.06 -0.68 -9.47
C PRO A 103 5.07 0.20 -8.23
N PHE A 104 4.01 0.20 -7.42
CA PHE A 104 3.86 1.16 -6.34
C PHE A 104 3.95 0.51 -4.97
N VAL A 105 4.86 0.99 -4.15
CA VAL A 105 5.04 0.53 -2.77
C VAL A 105 4.87 1.72 -1.84
N TYR A 106 4.03 1.56 -0.83
CA TYR A 106 3.97 2.47 0.31
C TYR A 106 4.41 1.77 1.57
N GLU A 107 5.05 2.54 2.43
CA GLU A 107 5.34 2.15 3.80
C GLU A 107 4.72 3.19 4.71
N SER A 108 3.96 2.77 5.72
CA SER A 108 3.30 3.73 6.60
C SER A 108 3.29 3.28 8.05
N THR A 109 3.59 4.23 8.94
CA THR A 109 3.41 4.07 10.39
C THR A 109 2.04 4.60 10.86
N GLY A 110 1.17 5.00 9.93
CA GLY A 110 -0.02 5.80 10.22
C GLY A 110 0.29 7.28 10.38
N VAL A 111 1.48 7.65 10.87
CA VAL A 111 1.94 9.05 10.98
C VAL A 111 2.75 9.46 9.75
N ILE A 112 3.84 8.74 9.48
CA ILE A 112 4.72 8.96 8.32
C ILE A 112 4.28 7.99 7.21
N THR A 113 4.21 8.50 5.99
CA THR A 113 3.95 7.67 4.80
C THR A 113 5.02 7.92 3.76
N ARG A 114 5.63 6.86 3.28
CA ARG A 114 6.62 6.90 2.22
C ARG A 114 6.11 6.16 1.00
N PHE A 115 6.61 6.57 -0.15
CA PHE A 115 6.21 6.04 -1.45
C PHE A 115 7.44 5.80 -2.32
N THR A 116 7.43 4.67 -3.01
CA THR A 116 8.41 4.28 -4.03
C THR A 116 7.67 3.91 -5.31
N ASP A 117 8.08 4.50 -6.44
CA ASP A 117 7.71 4.01 -7.77
C ASP A 117 8.85 3.14 -8.31
N GLY A 118 8.61 1.83 -8.38
CA GLY A 118 9.56 0.84 -8.87
C GLY A 118 9.85 0.94 -10.37
N ARG A 119 9.13 1.79 -11.11
CA ARG A 119 9.37 2.04 -12.53
C ARG A 119 10.41 3.13 -12.78
N ASP A 120 10.74 3.91 -11.75
CA ASP A 120 11.79 4.92 -11.85
C ASP A 120 13.13 4.23 -12.19
N PRO A 121 13.99 4.81 -13.05
CA PRO A 121 15.29 4.22 -13.38
C PRO A 121 16.19 3.96 -12.16
N LYS A 122 15.95 4.72 -11.08
CA LYS A 122 16.57 4.55 -9.76
C LYS A 122 15.47 4.73 -8.71
N PRO A 123 14.70 3.68 -8.38
CA PRO A 123 13.61 3.76 -7.42
C PRO A 123 14.12 4.30 -6.08
N ARG A 124 13.42 5.29 -5.53
CA ARG A 124 13.75 5.88 -4.23
C ARG A 124 12.51 6.12 -3.41
N SER A 125 12.55 5.63 -2.17
CA SER A 125 11.54 5.92 -1.17
C SER A 125 11.58 7.40 -0.79
N ARG A 126 10.44 8.08 -0.94
CA ARG A 126 10.25 9.49 -0.58
C ARG A 126 9.04 9.65 0.33
N GLU A 127 9.13 10.56 1.29
CA GLU A 127 7.99 10.90 2.13
C GLU A 127 6.92 11.62 1.30
N VAL A 128 5.67 11.25 1.52
CA VAL A 128 4.48 11.89 0.93
C VAL A 128 3.55 12.31 2.05
N PHE A 129 2.84 13.41 1.85
CA PHE A 129 1.95 13.95 2.87
C PHE A 129 0.82 12.97 3.25
N THR A 130 0.24 12.32 2.23
CA THR A 130 -0.78 11.27 2.39
C THR A 130 -0.74 10.33 1.17
N PHE A 131 -1.55 9.28 1.19
CA PHE A 131 -1.70 8.37 0.05
C PHE A 131 -2.20 9.13 -1.18
N HIS A 132 -1.64 8.82 -2.35
CA HIS A 132 -2.16 9.38 -3.59
C HIS A 132 -3.59 8.89 -3.82
N ARG A 133 -4.44 9.76 -4.40
CA ARG A 133 -5.82 9.42 -4.73
C ARG A 133 -5.89 8.31 -5.79
N PRO A 134 -6.97 7.51 -5.84
CA PRO A 134 -7.16 6.51 -6.88
C PRO A 134 -7.03 7.05 -8.30
N GLU A 135 -7.56 8.26 -8.56
CA GLU A 135 -7.49 8.88 -9.89
C GLU A 135 -6.06 9.22 -10.31
N THR A 136 -5.25 9.71 -9.37
CA THR A 136 -3.82 10.00 -9.58
C THR A 136 -3.07 8.71 -9.88
N MET A 137 -3.33 7.65 -9.12
CA MET A 137 -2.72 6.34 -9.36
C MET A 137 -3.12 5.78 -10.73
N ALA A 138 -4.38 5.95 -11.15
CA ALA A 138 -4.85 5.55 -12.47
C ALA A 138 -4.06 6.24 -13.60
N GLU A 139 -3.81 7.54 -13.46
CA GLU A 139 -2.99 8.28 -14.42
C GLU A 139 -1.54 7.81 -14.40
N CYS A 140 -0.96 7.60 -13.23
CA CYS A 140 0.40 7.09 -13.08
C CYS A 140 0.57 5.72 -13.75
N VAL A 141 -0.39 4.79 -13.62
CA VAL A 141 -0.35 3.49 -14.30
C VAL A 141 -0.37 3.66 -15.81
N ARG A 142 -1.25 4.52 -16.34
CA ARG A 142 -1.37 4.77 -17.79
C ARG A 142 -0.12 5.40 -18.38
N ARG A 143 0.53 6.29 -17.64
CA ARG A 143 1.84 6.86 -17.98
C ARG A 143 2.91 5.79 -17.77
N ARG A 144 3.05 4.89 -18.75
CA ARG A 144 4.31 4.15 -18.94
C ARG A 144 5.36 5.20 -19.28
N MET A 145 6.35 5.43 -18.43
CA MET A 145 7.49 6.26 -18.81
C MET A 145 8.05 5.70 -20.12
N LEU A 146 8.06 6.54 -21.16
CA LEU A 146 8.69 6.26 -22.45
C LEU A 146 10.20 6.13 -22.29
#